data_AF-A0A972USA3-F1
#
_entry.id   AF-A0A972USA3-F1
#
_cell.length_a   1.000
_cell.length_b   1.000
_cell.length_c   1.000
_cell.angle_alpha   90.00
_cell.angle_beta   90.00
_cell.angle_gamma   90.00
#
_symmetry.space_group_name_H-M   'P 1'
#
loop_
_entity.id
_entity.type
_entity.pdbx_description
1 polymer ?
#
loop_
_entity_poly.entity_id
_entity_poly.type
_entity_poly.pdbx_seq_one_letter_code
_entity_poly.pdbx_strand_id
1 'polypeptide(L)'
;GNIVNEESIEYTGPYNQEIEKPHLFVFVVPLEGINSETFISAIGQFNDTVSSELNLTIEEQALDDFRNMVKINGLPDKETAMQYFRQLVQERSLFVPLGNAEYRNFLITEENFGIFLEEKNITEYMDFYKRIYLGQ
;
A
#
# COMPACT_ATOMS: atom_id res chain seq x y z
N GLY A 1 10.64 16.22 40.45
CA GLY A 1 11.06 14.92 39.92
C GLY A 1 10.83 14.98 38.43
N ASN A 2 11.89 14.80 37.65
CA ASN A 2 11.92 15.05 36.21
C ASN A 2 10.82 14.28 35.48
N ILE A 3 10.00 15.01 34.74
CA ILE A 3 9.19 14.48 33.65
C ILE A 3 10.19 14.22 32.53
N VAL A 4 10.45 12.95 32.23
CA VAL A 4 11.09 12.59 30.96
C VAL A 4 10.09 12.93 29.88
N ASN A 5 10.31 14.05 29.19
CA ASN A 5 9.71 14.27 27.88
C ASN A 5 10.31 13.19 26.97
N GLU A 6 9.52 12.20 26.60
CA GLU A 6 9.85 11.37 25.44
C GLU A 6 9.93 12.32 24.25
N GLU A 7 11.14 12.63 23.79
CA GLU A 7 11.35 13.33 22.54
C GLU A 7 10.73 12.49 21.43
N SER A 8 9.57 12.93 20.92
CA SER A 8 9.05 12.42 19.67
C SER A 8 10.11 12.66 18.61
N ILE A 9 10.72 11.60 18.08
CA ILE A 9 11.98 11.69 17.32
C ILE A 9 11.91 12.58 16.06
N GLU A 10 10.81 13.23 15.67
CA GLU A 10 10.62 13.86 14.34
C GLU A 10 10.98 12.93 13.16
N TYR A 11 10.23 12.98 12.08
CA TYR A 11 10.55 12.18 10.90
C TYR A 11 11.35 13.06 9.94
N THR A 12 12.54 12.62 9.55
CA THR A 12 13.45 13.39 8.70
C THR A 12 13.70 12.75 7.34
N GLY A 13 12.93 11.72 6.98
CA GLY A 13 13.04 11.05 5.68
C GLY A 13 12.32 11.83 4.57
N PRO A 14 12.32 11.32 3.33
CA PRO A 14 11.85 12.06 2.16
C PRO A 14 10.32 12.17 2.07
N TYR A 15 9.59 11.20 2.63
CA TYR A 15 8.12 11.15 2.53
C TYR A 15 7.38 12.26 3.32
N ASN A 16 6.32 12.80 2.71
CA ASN A 16 5.44 13.79 3.32
C ASN A 16 4.54 13.16 4.40
N GLN A 17 4.55 13.73 5.61
CA GLN A 17 3.72 13.28 6.74
C GLN A 17 2.24 13.67 6.63
N GLU A 18 1.87 14.55 5.68
CA GLU A 18 0.49 14.93 5.44
C GLU A 18 -0.27 13.83 4.68
N ILE A 19 -0.79 12.90 5.45
CA ILE A 19 -1.47 11.70 4.94
C ILE A 19 -2.99 11.82 4.89
N GLU A 20 -3.61 12.96 5.17
CA GLU A 20 -5.07 13.14 5.03
C GLU A 20 -5.42 13.58 3.59
N LYS A 21 -4.99 12.76 2.60
CA LYS A 21 -5.05 13.03 1.15
C LYS A 21 -5.59 11.80 0.38
N PRO A 22 -5.84 11.87 -0.94
CA PRO A 22 -6.09 10.69 -1.76
C PRO A 22 -4.95 9.67 -1.68
N HIS A 23 -5.30 8.39 -1.74
CA HIS A 23 -4.37 7.27 -1.61
C HIS A 23 -4.43 6.28 -2.77
N LEU A 24 -3.35 5.53 -2.85
CA LEU A 24 -3.24 4.27 -3.53
C LEU A 24 -3.14 3.17 -2.48
N PHE A 25 -3.70 2.00 -2.78
CA PHE A 25 -3.28 0.76 -2.16
C PHE A 25 -2.31 0.08 -3.11
N VAL A 26 -1.09 -0.21 -2.68
CA VAL A 26 -0.06 -0.81 -3.53
C VAL A 26 0.33 -2.18 -2.99
N PHE A 27 0.34 -3.17 -3.87
CA PHE A 27 1.07 -4.41 -3.70
C PHE A 27 2.41 -4.34 -4.41
N VAL A 28 3.48 -4.82 -3.77
CA VAL A 28 4.73 -5.17 -4.45
C VAL A 28 4.86 -6.69 -4.44
N VAL A 29 4.86 -7.29 -5.62
CA VAL A 29 4.87 -8.74 -5.85
C VAL A 29 6.05 -9.13 -6.76
N PRO A 30 6.57 -10.36 -6.69
CA PRO A 30 7.59 -10.81 -7.64
C PRO A 30 7.00 -10.91 -9.06
N LEU A 31 7.84 -10.73 -10.07
CA LEU A 31 7.45 -10.90 -11.48
C LEU A 31 7.17 -12.37 -11.85
N GLU A 32 7.85 -13.30 -11.18
CA GLU A 32 7.74 -14.73 -11.44
C GLU A 32 7.34 -15.50 -10.18
N GLY A 33 6.88 -16.74 -10.36
CA GLY A 33 6.54 -17.64 -9.26
C GLY A 33 5.17 -17.38 -8.61
N ILE A 34 4.36 -16.50 -9.20
CA ILE A 34 2.97 -16.22 -8.80
C ILE A 34 2.03 -16.35 -9.99
N ASN A 35 0.72 -16.49 -9.71
CA ASN A 35 -0.32 -16.36 -10.73
C ASN A 35 -0.90 -14.94 -10.66
N SER A 36 -0.20 -13.98 -11.27
CA SER A 36 -0.56 -12.55 -11.25
C SER A 36 -1.92 -12.27 -11.90
N GLU A 37 -2.24 -12.94 -13.01
CA GLU A 37 -3.52 -12.80 -13.70
C GLU A 37 -4.69 -13.15 -12.77
N THR A 38 -4.61 -14.30 -12.08
CA THR A 38 -5.65 -14.71 -11.13
C THR A 38 -5.69 -13.79 -9.92
N PHE A 39 -4.53 -13.33 -9.42
CA PHE A 39 -4.46 -12.35 -8.34
C PHE A 39 -5.20 -11.06 -8.69
N ILE A 40 -4.85 -10.44 -9.82
CA ILE A 40 -5.44 -9.17 -10.28
C ILE A 40 -6.93 -9.33 -10.59
N SER A 41 -7.33 -10.43 -11.23
CA SER A 41 -8.75 -10.71 -11.50
C SER A 41 -9.55 -10.83 -10.20
N ALA A 42 -9.00 -11.49 -9.18
CA ALA A 42 -9.65 -11.61 -7.87
C ALA A 42 -9.77 -10.27 -7.16
N ILE A 43 -8.74 -9.41 -7.21
CA ILE A 43 -8.83 -8.03 -6.68
C ILE A 43 -9.89 -7.21 -7.43
N GLY A 44 -9.98 -7.36 -8.75
CA GLY A 44 -11.01 -6.69 -9.56
C GLY A 44 -12.42 -7.09 -9.13
N GLN A 45 -12.67 -8.39 -9.00
CA GLN A 45 -13.95 -8.91 -8.51
C GLN A 45 -14.25 -8.44 -7.08
N PHE A 46 -13.25 -8.39 -6.21
CA PHE A 46 -13.41 -7.86 -4.86
C PHE A 46 -13.83 -6.37 -4.89
N ASN A 47 -13.14 -5.54 -5.68
CA ASN A 47 -13.44 -4.11 -5.82
C ASN A 47 -14.89 -3.84 -6.23
N ASP A 48 -15.42 -4.64 -7.17
CA ASP A 48 -16.81 -4.55 -7.62
C ASP A 48 -17.82 -4.82 -6.49
N THR A 49 -17.44 -5.59 -5.45
CA THR A 49 -18.31 -5.94 -4.33
C THR A 49 -18.26 -4.97 -3.16
N VAL A 50 -17.08 -4.45 -2.81
CA VAL A 50 -16.89 -3.67 -1.57
C VAL A 50 -17.03 -2.17 -1.76
N SER A 51 -17.00 -1.70 -2.99
CA SER A 51 -16.85 -0.27 -3.26
C SER A 51 -17.49 0.12 -4.59
N SER A 52 -18.73 -0.32 -4.82
CA SER A 52 -19.49 0.00 -6.03
C SER A 52 -19.74 1.52 -6.23
N GLU A 53 -19.62 2.32 -5.17
CA GLU A 53 -19.69 3.78 -5.22
C GLU A 53 -18.34 4.45 -5.54
N LEU A 54 -17.23 3.72 -5.37
CA LEU A 54 -15.88 4.20 -5.69
C LEU A 54 -15.51 3.75 -7.11
N ASN A 55 -14.95 4.66 -7.89
CA ASN A 55 -14.43 4.36 -9.22
C ASN A 55 -13.03 3.74 -9.13
N LEU A 56 -12.91 2.59 -8.45
CA LEU A 56 -11.64 1.92 -8.25
C LEU A 56 -11.08 1.38 -9.58
N THR A 57 -9.79 1.60 -9.80
CA THR A 57 -9.08 1.03 -10.96
C THR A 57 -7.84 0.28 -10.49
N ILE A 58 -7.46 -0.76 -11.24
CA ILE A 58 -6.23 -1.52 -11.01
C ILE A 58 -5.24 -1.18 -12.12
N GLU A 59 -4.02 -0.83 -11.72
CA GLU A 59 -2.90 -0.59 -12.63
C GLU A 59 -1.69 -1.42 -12.24
N GLU A 60 -1.02 -1.99 -13.24
CA GLU A 60 0.26 -2.66 -13.08
C GLU A 60 1.41 -1.74 -13.48
N GLN A 61 2.51 -1.75 -12.72
CA GLN A 61 3.69 -0.95 -13.02
C GLN A 61 4.95 -1.63 -12.49
N ALA A 62 5.95 -1.85 -13.35
CA ALA A 62 7.22 -2.42 -12.92
C ALA A 62 7.90 -1.55 -11.86
N LEU A 63 8.35 -2.17 -10.76
CA LEU A 63 9.19 -1.50 -9.76
C LEU A 63 10.66 -1.58 -10.16
N ASP A 64 11.09 -2.80 -10.52
CA ASP A 64 12.43 -3.16 -10.97
C ASP A 64 12.39 -4.46 -11.80
N ASP A 65 13.55 -5.02 -12.09
CA ASP A 65 13.72 -6.21 -12.96
C ASP A 65 13.13 -7.50 -12.39
N PHE A 66 12.73 -7.54 -11.11
CA PHE A 66 12.25 -8.74 -10.44
C PHE A 66 10.92 -8.54 -9.70
N ARG A 67 10.40 -7.32 -9.61
CA ARG A 67 9.16 -6.97 -8.91
C ARG A 67 8.23 -6.09 -9.73
N ASN A 68 6.95 -6.39 -9.63
CA ASN A 68 5.87 -5.59 -10.18
C ASN A 68 5.07 -4.93 -9.05
N MET A 69 4.48 -3.76 -9.33
CA MET A 69 3.46 -3.16 -8.49
C MET A 69 2.08 -3.41 -9.07
N VAL A 70 1.14 -3.79 -8.21
CA VAL A 70 -0.29 -3.76 -8.51
C VAL A 70 -0.91 -2.67 -7.64
N LYS A 71 -1.41 -1.61 -8.27
CA LYS A 71 -1.90 -0.40 -7.62
C LYS A 71 -3.42 -0.35 -7.75
N ILE A 72 -4.10 -0.04 -6.65
CA ILE A 72 -5.52 0.26 -6.63
C ILE A 72 -5.67 1.76 -6.39
N ASN A 73 -6.26 2.45 -7.37
CA ASN A 73 -6.50 3.89 -7.35
C ASN A 73 -7.96 4.19 -6.97
N GLY A 74 -8.28 5.48 -6.79
CA GLY A 74 -9.65 5.94 -6.57
C GLY A 74 -10.07 5.97 -5.10
N LEU A 75 -9.11 5.93 -4.17
CA LEU A 75 -9.36 6.08 -2.74
C LEU A 75 -9.24 7.58 -2.38
N PRO A 76 -10.36 8.28 -2.11
CA PRO A 76 -10.40 9.75 -2.05
C PRO A 76 -9.71 10.34 -0.81
N ASP A 77 -9.60 9.56 0.26
CA ASP A 77 -9.01 9.98 1.52
C ASP A 77 -8.45 8.78 2.31
N LYS A 78 -7.74 9.09 3.39
CA LYS A 78 -7.15 8.10 4.30
C LYS A 78 -8.20 7.19 4.93
N GLU A 79 -9.33 7.72 5.35
CA GLU A 79 -10.36 6.93 6.03
C GLU A 79 -10.88 5.83 5.10
N THR A 80 -11.25 6.20 3.88
CA THR A 80 -11.71 5.29 2.83
C THR A 80 -10.61 4.27 2.48
N ALA A 81 -9.37 4.72 2.34
CA ALA A 81 -8.24 3.84 2.07
C ALA A 81 -8.00 2.81 3.18
N MET A 82 -8.10 3.22 4.45
CA MET A 82 -7.97 2.33 5.61
C MET A 82 -9.15 1.36 5.75
N GLN A 83 -10.36 1.80 5.40
CA GLN A 83 -11.53 0.90 5.34
C GLN A 83 -11.36 -0.15 4.23
N TYR A 84 -10.95 0.26 3.03
CA TYR A 84 -10.63 -0.65 1.93
C TYR A 84 -9.54 -1.65 2.31
N PHE A 85 -8.42 -1.16 2.86
CA PHE A 85 -7.32 -1.99 3.35
C PHE A 85 -7.81 -3.07 4.31
N ARG A 86 -8.59 -2.69 5.32
CA ARG A 86 -9.09 -3.61 6.36
C ARG A 86 -9.98 -4.71 5.78
N GLN A 87 -10.81 -4.39 4.80
CA GLN A 87 -11.68 -5.37 4.15
C GLN A 87 -10.85 -6.33 3.28
N LEU A 88 -9.96 -5.79 2.44
CA LEU A 88 -9.17 -6.59 1.52
C LEU A 88 -8.30 -7.62 2.26
N VAL A 89 -7.57 -7.19 3.30
CA VAL A 89 -6.65 -8.09 4.03
C VAL A 89 -7.37 -9.17 4.84
N GLN A 90 -8.68 -9.04 5.07
CA GLN A 90 -9.50 -10.09 5.69
C GLN A 90 -9.88 -11.19 4.69
N GLU A 91 -9.96 -10.86 3.40
CA GLU A 91 -10.27 -11.80 2.32
C GLU A 91 -9.03 -12.61 1.90
N ARG A 92 -8.65 -13.56 2.76
CA ARG A 92 -7.44 -14.39 2.60
C ARG A 92 -7.38 -15.14 1.26
N SER A 93 -8.53 -15.47 0.67
CA SER A 93 -8.63 -16.14 -0.64
C SER A 93 -7.99 -15.32 -1.76
N LEU A 94 -8.02 -13.98 -1.66
CA LEU A 94 -7.40 -13.08 -2.64
C LEU A 94 -5.90 -13.29 -2.76
N PHE A 95 -5.24 -13.77 -1.69
CA PHE A 95 -3.79 -13.92 -1.63
C PHE A 95 -3.31 -15.33 -2.03
N VAL A 96 -4.23 -16.29 -2.19
CA VAL A 96 -3.88 -17.67 -2.60
C VAL A 96 -3.04 -17.71 -3.89
N PRO A 97 -3.31 -16.90 -4.93
CA PRO A 97 -2.50 -16.89 -6.15
C PRO A 97 -1.04 -16.43 -5.97
N LEU A 98 -0.71 -15.77 -4.85
CA LEU A 98 0.65 -15.40 -4.49
C LEU A 98 1.44 -16.59 -3.91
N GLY A 99 0.76 -17.67 -3.51
CA GLY A 99 1.39 -18.87 -2.98
C GLY A 99 2.31 -18.59 -1.78
N ASN A 100 3.56 -19.04 -1.87
CA ASN A 100 4.59 -18.81 -0.85
C ASN A 100 5.50 -17.61 -1.16
N ALA A 101 5.16 -16.80 -2.17
CA ALA A 101 5.97 -15.65 -2.55
C ALA A 101 6.02 -14.62 -1.41
N GLU A 102 7.18 -14.00 -1.25
CA GLU A 102 7.27 -12.80 -0.43
C GLU A 102 6.67 -11.61 -1.19
N TYR A 103 5.72 -10.92 -0.55
CA TYR A 103 5.15 -9.68 -1.06
C TYR A 103 5.07 -8.64 0.05
N ARG A 104 4.81 -7.40 -0.34
CA ARG A 104 4.48 -6.30 0.58
C ARG A 104 3.23 -5.60 0.09
N ASN A 105 2.50 -5.00 1.01
CA ASN A 105 1.41 -4.09 0.68
C ASN A 105 1.39 -2.91 1.65
N PHE A 106 0.93 -1.77 1.16
CA PHE A 106 0.85 -0.55 1.94
C PHE A 106 -0.13 0.44 1.30
N LEU A 107 -0.69 1.34 2.12
CA LEU A 107 -1.31 2.56 1.63
C LEU A 107 -0.23 3.61 1.41
N ILE A 108 -0.43 4.47 0.42
CA ILE A 108 0.48 5.56 0.08
C ILE A 108 -0.30 6.72 -0.55
N THR A 109 0.01 7.96 -0.18
CA THR A 109 -0.56 9.12 -0.88
C THR A 109 0.00 9.22 -2.29
N GLU A 110 -0.72 9.86 -3.20
CA GLU A 110 -0.23 10.06 -4.57
C GLU A 110 1.12 10.80 -4.61
N GLU A 111 1.29 11.79 -3.73
CA GLU A 111 2.55 12.54 -3.56
C GLU A 111 3.70 11.63 -3.10
N ASN A 112 3.48 10.83 -2.05
CA ASN A 112 4.51 9.90 -1.56
C ASN A 112 4.79 8.78 -2.55
N PHE A 113 3.84 8.42 -3.39
CA PHE A 113 4.05 7.44 -4.45
C PHE A 113 5.03 7.94 -5.51
N GLY A 114 4.97 9.23 -5.86
CA GLY A 114 5.98 9.86 -6.71
C GLY A 114 7.40 9.71 -6.13
N ILE A 115 7.57 10.05 -4.85
CA ILE A 115 8.84 9.90 -4.11
C ILE A 115 9.27 8.41 -4.07
N PHE A 116 8.33 7.50 -3.80
CA PHE A 116 8.61 6.07 -3.76
C PHE A 116 9.13 5.52 -5.09
N LEU A 117 8.64 6.03 -6.22
CA LEU A 117 9.13 5.63 -7.54
C LEU A 117 10.55 6.13 -7.85
N GLU A 118 10.93 7.27 -7.29
CA GLU A 118 12.29 7.82 -7.40
C GLU A 118 13.27 7.02 -6.53
N GLU A 119 12.91 6.77 -5.26
CA GLU A 119 13.78 6.09 -4.28
C GLU A 119 13.83 4.57 -4.47
N LYS A 120 12.71 3.95 -4.86
CA LYS A 120 12.48 2.49 -4.93
C LYS A 120 12.87 1.72 -3.66
N ASN A 121 12.94 2.43 -2.53
CA ASN A 121 13.38 1.90 -1.26
C ASN A 121 12.17 1.46 -0.41
N ILE A 122 11.77 0.20 -0.58
CA ILE A 122 10.64 -0.37 0.16
C ILE A 122 10.87 -0.31 1.67
N THR A 123 12.10 -0.57 2.14
CA THR A 123 12.39 -0.58 3.58
C THR A 123 12.13 0.79 4.19
N GLU A 124 12.65 1.85 3.57
CA GLU A 124 12.46 3.22 4.05
C GLU A 124 11.00 3.65 4.01
N TYR A 125 10.26 3.30 2.95
CA TYR A 125 8.83 3.57 2.93
C TYR A 125 8.08 2.82 4.03
N MET A 126 8.43 1.55 4.29
CA MET A 126 7.79 0.78 5.36
C MET A 126 8.12 1.31 6.75
N ASP A 127 9.28 1.92 6.96
CA ASP A 127 9.64 2.57 8.22
C ASP A 127 8.83 3.86 8.41
N PHE A 128 8.66 4.67 7.37
CA PHE A 128 7.70 5.77 7.36
C PHE A 128 6.27 5.28 7.64
N TYR A 129 5.83 4.21 6.96
CA TYR A 129 4.48 3.66 7.08
C TYR A 129 4.16 3.21 8.51
N LYS A 130 5.06 2.45 9.14
CA LYS A 130 4.91 2.01 10.54
C LYS A 130 4.74 3.19 11.48
N ARG A 131 5.58 4.22 11.31
CA ARG A 131 5.55 5.39 12.18
C ARG A 131 4.29 6.24 12.00
N ILE A 132 3.90 6.49 10.76
CA ILE A 132 2.86 7.48 10.43
C ILE A 132 1.47 6.86 10.34
N TYR A 133 1.33 5.63 9.83
CA TYR A 133 0.04 4.94 9.72
C TYR A 133 -0.25 4.02 10.90
N LEU A 134 0.77 3.39 11.51
CA LEU A 134 0.58 2.38 12.56
C LEU A 134 0.94 2.86 13.97
N GLY A 135 1.59 4.03 14.11
CA GLY A 135 2.04 4.58 15.38
C GLY A 135 3.09 3.72 16.09
N GLN A 136 3.95 3.04 15.34
CA GLN A 136 5.02 2.17 15.83
C GLN A 136 6.40 2.82 15.73
#